data_AF-A0A7Y5VFZ1-F1
#
_entry.id   AF-A0A7Y5VFZ1-F1
#
_cell.length_a   1.000
_cell.length_b   1.000
_cell.length_c   1.000
_cell.angle_alpha   90.00
_cell.angle_beta   90.00
_cell.angle_gamma   90.00
#
_symmetry.space_group_name_H-M   'P 1'
#
loop_
_entity.id
_entity.type
_entity.pdbx_description
1 polymer ?
#
loop_
_entity_poly.entity_id
_entity_poly.type
_entity_poly.pdbx_seq_one_letter_code
_entity_poly.pdbx_strand_id
1 'polypeptide(L)' 'MLKNLPRAFRIKHFRINWDTGDFIRNAHLYPLFYLWSNRRMQLGINFVGQQEVAIFVQTRLFSLAQAFLRAYFSYKFK' A
#
# COMPACT_ATOMS: atom_id res chain seq x y z
N MET A 1 -18.24 14.39 -2.35
CA MET A 1 -17.45 14.71 -3.55
C MET A 1 -16.27 13.76 -3.80
N LEU A 2 -15.52 13.28 -2.78
CA LEU A 2 -14.30 12.46 -3.00
C LEU A 2 -14.45 10.92 -2.91
N LYS A 3 -15.64 10.38 -2.61
CA LYS A 3 -15.83 8.94 -2.31
C LYS A 3 -15.41 7.97 -3.43
N ASN A 4 -15.31 8.45 -4.68
CA ASN A 4 -15.00 7.60 -5.83
C ASN A 4 -13.54 7.71 -6.29
N LEU A 5 -12.78 8.69 -5.81
CA LEU A 5 -11.38 8.89 -6.20
C LEU A 5 -10.47 7.70 -5.82
N PRO A 6 -10.61 7.08 -4.62
CA PRO A 6 -9.80 5.92 -4.26
C PRO A 6 -10.03 4.71 -5.18
N ARG A 7 -11.17 4.61 -5.87
CA ARG A 7 -11.47 3.50 -6.79
C ARG A 7 -10.65 3.55 -8.08
N ALA A 8 -10.08 4.71 -8.43
CA ALA A 8 -9.21 4.84 -9.61
C ALA A 8 -7.80 4.28 -9.36
N PHE A 9 -7.41 4.19 -8.10
CA PHE A 9 -6.10 3.73 -7.66
C PHE A 9 -6.17 2.24 -7.27
N ARG A 10 -5.33 1.41 -7.88
CA ARG A 10 -5.21 0.00 -7.55
C ARG A 10 -3.88 -0.26 -6.87
N ILE A 11 -3.90 -0.74 -5.63
CA ILE A 11 -2.71 -1.20 -4.93
C ILE A 11 -2.22 -2.47 -5.64
N LYS A 12 -0.97 -2.44 -6.09
CA LYS A 12 -0.34 -3.53 -6.84
C LYS A 12 0.50 -4.42 -5.93
N HIS A 13 1.37 -3.78 -5.16
CA HIS A 13 2.27 -4.47 -4.24
C HIS A 13 2.40 -3.63 -2.98
N PHE A 14 2.51 -4.31 -1.85
CA PHE A 14 2.81 -3.72 -0.56
C PHE A 14 4.11 -4.32 -0.06
N ARG A 15 5.03 -3.48 0.43
CA ARG A 15 6.30 -3.92 0.99
C ARG A 15 6.48 -3.30 2.37
N ILE A 16 6.76 -4.15 3.34
CA ILE A 16 7.21 -3.75 4.68
C ILE A 16 8.57 -4.38 4.90
N ASN A 17 9.55 -3.58 5.32
CA ASN A 17 10.76 -4.05 5.96
C ASN A 17 10.85 -3.38 7.33
N TRP A 18 10.78 -4.16 8.41
CA TRP A 18 10.62 -3.63 9.75
C TRP A 18 11.76 -4.05 10.67
N ASP A 19 12.14 -3.14 11.55
CA ASP A 19 13.04 -3.40 12.67
C ASP A 19 12.39 -2.81 13.93
N THR A 20 12.17 -3.65 14.93
CA THR A 20 11.57 -3.23 16.21
C THR A 20 12.57 -2.62 17.19
N GLY A 21 13.87 -2.64 16.88
CA GLY A 21 14.96 -2.24 17.78
C GLY A 21 15.30 -3.28 18.85
N ASP A 22 14.56 -4.40 18.90
CA ASP A 22 14.80 -5.52 19.81
C ASP A 22 15.10 -6.78 18.99
N PHE A 23 16.30 -7.33 19.21
CA PHE A 23 16.79 -8.50 18.50
C PHE A 23 15.89 -9.73 18.70
N ILE A 24 15.43 -9.98 19.93
CA ILE A 24 14.60 -11.15 20.28
C ILE A 24 13.24 -11.01 19.59
N ARG A 25 12.64 -9.82 19.62
CA ARG A 25 11.36 -9.55 18.93
C ARG A 25 11.50 -9.73 17.43
N ASN A 26 12.55 -9.19 16.82
CA ASN A 26 12.80 -9.36 15.39
C ASN A 26 12.96 -10.85 15.03
N ALA A 27 13.68 -11.63 15.83
CA ALA A 27 13.85 -13.07 15.62
C ALA A 27 12.52 -13.84 15.67
N HIS A 28 11.61 -13.48 16.58
CA HIS A 28 10.26 -14.08 16.63
C HIS A 28 9.36 -13.65 15.47
N LEU A 29 9.48 -12.40 15.03
CA LEU A 29 8.68 -11.88 13.92
C LEU A 29 9.16 -12.39 12.57
N TYR A 30 10.44 -12.74 12.42
CA TYR A 30 11.02 -13.22 11.18
C TYR A 30 10.26 -14.41 10.56
N PRO A 31 10.02 -15.53 11.26
CA PRO A 31 9.25 -16.65 10.69
C PRO A 31 7.81 -16.27 10.37
N LEU A 32 7.16 -15.42 11.18
CA LEU A 32 5.79 -14.96 10.92
C LEU A 32 5.73 -14.13 9.63
N PHE A 33 6.66 -13.20 9.47
CA PHE A 33 6.76 -12.35 8.29
C PHE A 33 7.09 -13.17 7.04
N TYR A 34 7.99 -14.15 7.17
CA TYR A 34 8.32 -15.05 6.07
C TYR A 34 7.10 -15.86 5.59
N LEU A 35 6.32 -16.41 6.52
CA LEU A 35 5.12 -17.20 6.20
C LEU A 35 3.98 -16.35 5.62
N TRP A 36 3.83 -15.10 6.07
CA TRP A 36 2.79 -14.20 5.55
C TRP A 36 3.18 -13.46 4.27
N SER A 37 4.47 -13.43 3.94
CA SER A 37 4.96 -12.81 2.71
C SER A 37 4.47 -13.57 1.47
N ASN A 38 3.97 -12.85 0.48
CA ASN A 38 3.47 -13.40 -0.78
C ASN A 38 3.69 -12.42 -1.95
N ARG A 39 3.27 -12.82 -3.17
CA ARG A 39 3.50 -12.02 -4.39
C ARG A 39 2.92 -10.61 -4.34
N ARG A 40 1.86 -10.34 -3.55
CA ARG A 40 1.24 -9.01 -3.44
C ARG A 40 1.68 -8.25 -2.18
N MET A 41 2.20 -8.96 -1.18
CA MET A 41 2.58 -8.42 0.11
C MET A 41 3.94 -8.97 0.52
N GLN A 42 4.99 -8.17 0.36
CA GLN A 42 6.35 -8.52 0.73
C GLN A 42 6.62 -8.05 2.15
N LEU A 43 6.76 -8.98 3.07
CA LEU A 43 7.07 -8.70 4.47
C LEU A 43 8.50 -9.13 4.77
N GLY A 44 9.27 -8.24 5.41
CA GLY A 44 10.62 -8.49 5.87
C GLY A 44 10.84 -7.94 7.28
N ILE A 45 11.66 -8.66 8.04
CA ILE A 45 12.26 -8.18 9.27
C ILE A 45 13.75 -8.00 9.02
N ASN A 46 14.32 -6.90 9.51
CA ASN A 46 15.76 -6.66 9.49
C ASN A 46 16.28 -6.40 10.92
N PHE A 47 17.60 -6.32 11.03
CA PHE A 47 18.33 -6.15 12.30
C PHE A 47 19.35 -5.01 12.21
N VAL A 48 19.12 -4.07 11.28
CA VAL A 48 20.05 -2.98 10.94
C VAL A 48 19.47 -1.60 11.28
N GLY A 49 18.35 -1.55 12.01
CA GLY A 49 17.67 -0.33 12.42
C GLY A 49 16.87 0.34 11.31
N GLN A 50 16.54 -0.38 10.24
CA GLN A 50 15.84 0.19 9.09
C GLN A 50 14.33 -0.04 9.17
N GLN A 51 13.56 1.01 8.88
CA GLN A 51 12.12 0.89 8.68
C GLN A 51 11.76 1.39 7.29
N GLU A 52 11.18 0.49 6.48
CA GLU A 52 10.72 0.75 5.13
C GLU A 52 9.25 0.33 5.02
N VAL A 53 8.40 1.25 4.56
CA VAL A 53 7.03 0.94 4.18
C VAL A 53 6.80 1.53 2.79
N ALA A 54 6.59 0.65 1.81
CA ALA A 54 6.35 1.05 0.43
C ALA A 54 5.01 0.50 -0.08
N ILE A 55 4.20 1.39 -0.64
CA ILE A 55 2.92 1.05 -1.26
C ILE A 55 3.03 1.37 -2.75
N PHE A 56 2.99 0.33 -3.59
CA PHE A 56 2.96 0.51 -5.03
C PHE A 56 1.52 0.66 -5.49
N VAL A 57 1.17 1.87 -5.90
CA VAL A 57 -0.15 2.22 -6.41
C VAL A 57 -0.06 2.39 -7.92
N GLN A 58 -0.94 1.72 -8.65
CA GLN A 58 -1.07 1.88 -10.09
C GLN A 58 -2.45 2.43 -10.42
N THR A 59 -2.47 3.43 -11.30
CA THR A 59 -3.70 3.96 -11.88
C THR A 59 -3.68 3.79 -13.39
N ARG A 60 -4.87 3.59 -13.98
CA ARG A 60 -5.06 3.71 -15.43
C ARG A 60 -5.57 5.12 -15.74
N LEU A 61 -4.95 5.79 -16.71
CA LEU A 61 -5.31 7.16 -17.13
C LEU A 61 -6.83 7.31 -17.37
N PHE A 62 -7.45 6.35 -18.07
CA PHE A 62 -8.89 6.39 -18.32
C PHE A 62 -9.73 6.33 -17.03
N SER A 63 -9.29 5.58 -16.01
CA SER A 63 -10.01 5.45 -14.74
C SER A 63 -9.94 6.75 -13.95
N LEU A 64 -8.81 7.46 -14.03
CA LEU A 64 -8.63 8.77 -13.42
C LEU A 64 -9.47 9.83 -14.14
N ALA A 65 -9.51 9.81 -15.47
CA ALA A 65 -10.36 10.69 -16.27
C ALA A 65 -11.86 10.47 -15.98
N GLN A 66 -12.31 9.21 -15.91
CA GLN A 66 -13.70 8.89 -15.53
C GLN A 66 -14.05 9.37 -14.12
N ALA A 67 -13.13 9.18 -13.16
CA ALA A 67 -13.34 9.65 -11.80
C ALA A 67 -13.44 11.18 -11.76
N PHE A 68 -12.60 11.88 -12.52
CA PHE A 68 -12.60 13.34 -12.62
C PHE A 68 -13.90 13.86 -13.25
N LEU A 69 -14.33 13.31 -14.40
CA LEU A 69 -15.59 13.69 -15.04
C LEU A 69 -16.78 13.52 -14.10
N ARG A 70 -16.88 12.37 -13.42
CA ARG A 70 -17.96 12.13 -12.44
C ARG A 70 -17.94 13.14 -11.30
N ALA A 71 -16.76 13.49 -10.79
CA ALA A 71 -16.64 14.50 -9.75
C ALA A 71 -17.04 15.89 -10.25
N TYR A 72 -16.62 16.27 -11.46
CA TYR A 72 -16.97 17.55 -12.10
C TYR A 72 -18.48 17.69 -12.32
N PHE A 73 -19.13 16.68 -12.91
CA PHE A 73 -20.57 16.69 -13.11
C PHE A 73 -21.35 16.70 -11.80
N SER A 74 -20.91 15.94 -10.80
CA SER A 74 -21.54 15.94 -9.47
C SER A 74 -21.34 17.25 -8.69
N TYR A 75 -20.36 18.07 -9.05
CA TYR A 75 -20.19 19.42 -8.50
C TYR A 75 -21.06 20.44 -9.24
N LYS A 76 -21.08 20.38 -10.58
CA LYS A 76 -21.78 21.33 -11.44
C LYS A 76 -23.30 21.26 -11.34
N PHE A 77 -23.85 20.08 -11.05
CA PHE A 77 -25.30 19.83 -10.95
C PHE A 77 -25.78 19.73 -9.49
N LYS A 78 -25.00 20.26 -8.55
CA LYS A 78 -25.36 20.38 -7.15
C LYS A 78 -25.45 21.86 -6.79
#